data_AF-A0AAV3Q9Y4-F1
#
_entry.id   AF-A0AAV3Q9Y4-F1
#
_cell.length_a   1.000
_cell.length_b   1.000
_cell.length_c   1.000
_cell.angle_alpha   90.00
_cell.angle_beta   90.00
_cell.angle_gamma   90.00
#
_symmetry.space_group_name_H-M   'P 1'
#
loop_
_entity.id
_entity.type
_entity.pdbx_description
1 polymer ?
#
loop_
_entity_poly.entity_id
_entity_poly.type
_entity_poly.pdbx_seq_one_letter_code
_entity_poly.pdbx_strand_id
1 'polypeptide(L)'
;MAPQTEDGGGPLLPEVHHQERVVYDDRRSGGGSISGAIFNVSTGMVGAGIMSIPATFKVLGIVPSFVVILVIAFFVEVTVDFLLKYTHFGESHTYAGLMNESFGKFGSVGLQLSNLGALIIYLIIIGKFF
;
A
#
# COMPACT_ATOMS: atom_id res chain seq x y z
N MET A 1 -3.68 -41.24 63.17
CA MET A 1 -4.87 -41.48 62.33
C MET A 1 -4.94 -40.32 61.35
N ALA A 2 -4.62 -40.50 60.07
CA ALA A 2 -5.03 -39.54 59.04
C ALA A 2 -6.55 -39.67 58.84
N PRO A 3 -7.22 -38.61 58.37
CA PRO A 3 -7.54 -38.61 56.94
C PRO A 3 -7.30 -37.28 56.21
N GLN A 4 -6.78 -37.42 54.98
CA GLN A 4 -6.94 -36.53 53.81
C GLN A 4 -8.44 -36.51 53.44
N THR A 5 -9.11 -35.52 52.84
CA THR A 5 -8.88 -34.66 51.67
C THR A 5 -10.10 -33.71 51.62
N GLU A 6 -9.94 -32.47 51.15
CA GLU A 6 -10.74 -31.93 50.04
C GLU A 6 -10.16 -30.58 49.60
N ASP A 7 -9.52 -30.63 48.43
CA ASP A 7 -9.05 -29.51 47.63
C ASP A 7 -10.24 -28.66 47.15
N GLY A 8 -10.22 -27.36 47.45
CA GLY A 8 -11.28 -26.46 47.04
C GLY A 8 -10.85 -25.00 47.03
N GLY A 9 -10.30 -24.56 45.88
CA GLY A 9 -10.25 -23.15 45.50
C GLY A 9 -9.09 -22.38 46.09
N GLY A 10 -8.01 -22.24 45.30
CA GLY A 10 -6.80 -21.53 45.67
C GLY A 10 -6.98 -20.05 46.06
N PRO A 11 -5.88 -19.42 46.54
CA PRO A 11 -5.88 -18.09 47.10
C PRO A 11 -6.41 -17.04 46.12
N LEU A 12 -7.33 -16.21 46.60
CA LEU A 12 -7.84 -15.03 45.91
C LEU A 12 -6.67 -14.15 45.47
N LEU A 13 -6.68 -13.79 44.19
CA LEU A 13 -5.64 -13.01 43.51
C LEU A 13 -5.24 -11.77 44.33
N PRO A 14 -3.93 -11.43 44.38
CA PRO A 14 -3.46 -10.18 44.95
C PRO A 14 -4.05 -8.99 44.19
N GLU A 15 -4.50 -8.01 44.96
CA GLU A 15 -4.98 -6.71 44.52
C GLU A 15 -3.87 -5.98 43.71
N VAL A 16 -4.00 -5.97 42.40
CA VAL A 16 -3.15 -5.16 41.52
C VAL A 16 -3.71 -3.74 41.53
N HIS A 17 -3.32 -2.96 42.52
CA HIS A 17 -3.31 -1.51 42.43
C HIS A 17 -1.88 -1.02 42.24
N HIS A 18 -1.70 -0.32 41.11
CA HIS A 18 -0.67 0.68 40.89
C HIS A 18 0.78 0.18 40.74
N GLN A 19 1.11 -0.22 39.50
CA GLN A 19 2.21 0.48 38.84
C GLN A 19 2.00 0.43 37.34
N GLU A 20 1.59 1.57 36.82
CA GLU A 20 1.69 1.98 35.43
C GLU A 20 3.18 1.96 35.03
N ARG A 21 3.77 0.77 34.91
CA ARG A 21 4.87 0.57 33.99
C ARG A 21 4.21 0.42 32.64
N VAL A 22 4.03 1.56 31.97
CA VAL A 22 4.13 1.61 30.51
C VAL A 22 5.50 1.05 30.18
N VAL A 23 5.59 -0.28 30.14
CA VAL A 23 6.59 -0.94 29.33
C VAL A 23 6.23 -0.47 27.93
N TYR A 24 7.01 0.49 27.43
CA TYR A 24 7.12 0.72 26.00
C TYR A 24 7.49 -0.65 25.42
N ASP A 25 6.47 -1.42 25.04
CA ASP A 25 6.64 -2.60 24.23
C ASP A 25 7.15 -2.08 22.90
N ASP A 26 8.47 -2.10 22.80
CA ASP A 26 9.29 -1.79 21.62
C ASP A 26 9.08 -2.87 20.53
N ARG A 27 7.82 -3.30 20.34
CA ARG A 27 7.36 -4.23 19.31
C ARG A 27 6.35 -3.58 18.38
N ARG A 28 6.49 -2.27 18.17
CA ARG A 28 6.14 -1.67 16.88
C ARG A 28 7.27 -1.83 15.85
N SER A 29 8.03 -2.92 15.93
CA SER A 29 8.88 -3.40 14.82
C SER A 29 8.09 -4.14 13.73
N GLY A 30 6.76 -3.95 13.66
CA GLY A 30 5.94 -4.34 12.52
C GLY A 30 6.10 -3.39 11.33
N GLY A 31 7.30 -2.85 11.11
CA GLY A 31 7.60 -1.99 9.97
C GLY A 31 7.63 -2.83 8.69
N GLY A 32 6.82 -2.46 7.70
CA GLY A 32 6.82 -3.14 6.40
C GLY A 32 8.23 -3.22 5.82
N SER A 33 8.64 -4.41 5.38
CA SER A 33 9.95 -4.61 4.78
C SER A 33 10.10 -3.78 3.51
N ILE A 34 11.19 -3.01 3.39
CA ILE A 34 11.52 -2.23 2.19
C ILE A 34 11.50 -3.12 0.95
N SER A 35 12.07 -4.33 1.06
CA SER A 35 12.04 -5.31 -0.03
C SER A 35 10.63 -5.76 -0.39
N GLY A 36 9.73 -5.89 0.60
CA GLY A 36 8.33 -6.25 0.38
C GLY A 36 7.53 -5.12 -0.28
N ALA A 37 7.79 -3.87 0.11
CA ALA A 37 7.18 -2.69 -0.49
C ALA A 37 7.58 -2.55 -1.97
N ILE A 38 8.88 -2.66 -2.28
CA ILE A 38 9.38 -2.61 -3.66
C ILE A 38 8.78 -3.76 -4.48
N PHE A 39 8.78 -4.98 -3.95
CA PHE A 39 8.23 -6.14 -4.65
C PHE A 39 6.74 -6.00 -4.98
N ASN A 40 5.94 -5.48 -4.05
CA ASN A 40 4.52 -5.23 -4.28
C ASN A 40 4.30 -4.20 -5.39
N VAL A 41 5.00 -3.06 -5.32
CA VAL A 41 4.92 -2.01 -6.34
C VAL A 41 5.39 -2.53 -7.71
N SER A 42 6.51 -3.25 -7.76
CA SER A 42 7.04 -3.84 -9.00
C SER A 42 6.09 -4.85 -9.61
N THR A 43 5.49 -5.73 -8.81
CA THR A 43 4.53 -6.73 -9.30
C THR A 43 3.29 -6.07 -9.91
N GLY A 44 2.79 -4.99 -9.29
CA GLY A 44 1.70 -4.20 -9.84
C GLY A 44 2.06 -3.52 -11.18
N MET A 45 3.23 -2.88 -11.24
CA MET A 45 3.70 -2.21 -12.47
C MET A 45 3.95 -3.18 -13.62
N VAL A 46 4.70 -4.26 -13.36
CA VAL A 46 5.02 -5.27 -14.37
C VAL A 46 3.75 -5.98 -14.81
N GLY A 47 2.87 -6.41 -13.89
CA GLY A 47 1.66 -7.16 -14.22
C GLY A 47 0.75 -6.47 -15.24
N ALA A 48 0.20 -5.31 -14.89
CA ALA A 48 -0.67 -4.57 -15.82
C ALA A 48 0.11 -4.00 -17.01
N GLY A 49 1.35 -3.58 -16.80
CA GLY A 49 2.18 -2.93 -17.82
C GLY A 49 2.57 -3.86 -18.98
N ILE A 50 3.08 -5.06 -18.69
CA ILE A 50 3.58 -5.98 -19.74
C ILE A 50 2.51 -6.44 -20.72
N MET A 51 1.24 -6.51 -20.28
CA MET A 51 0.14 -6.91 -21.14
C MET A 51 -0.14 -5.88 -22.23
N SER A 52 0.15 -4.60 -21.96
CA SER A 52 -0.09 -3.49 -22.89
C SER A 52 1.02 -3.31 -23.94
N ILE A 53 2.26 -3.70 -23.61
CA ILE A 53 3.45 -3.43 -24.43
C ILE A 53 3.30 -3.97 -25.86
N PRO A 54 2.94 -5.25 -26.10
CA PRO A 54 2.86 -5.78 -27.46
C PRO A 54 1.85 -5.03 -28.34
N ALA A 55 0.73 -4.59 -27.77
CA ALA A 55 -0.30 -3.85 -28.48
C ALA A 55 0.16 -2.42 -28.83
N THR A 56 0.79 -1.73 -27.89
CA THR A 56 1.32 -0.37 -28.09
C THR A 56 2.37 -0.33 -29.19
N PHE A 57 3.33 -1.26 -29.17
CA PHE A 57 4.37 -1.37 -30.19
C PHE A 57 3.81 -1.71 -31.58
N LYS A 58 2.73 -2.51 -31.64
CA LYS A 58 2.06 -2.84 -32.91
C LYS A 58 1.34 -1.64 -33.52
N VAL A 59 0.73 -0.77 -32.72
CA VAL A 59 -0.06 0.38 -33.20
C VAL A 59 0.82 1.58 -33.54
N LEU A 60 1.76 1.92 -32.65
CA LEU A 60 2.61 3.10 -32.83
C LEU A 60 3.87 2.79 -33.66
N GLY A 61 4.37 1.55 -33.63
CA GLY A 61 5.68 1.18 -34.17
C GLY A 61 6.80 1.32 -33.15
N ILE A 62 7.97 0.74 -33.44
CA ILE A 62 9.06 0.55 -32.47
C ILE A 62 9.68 1.88 -32.02
N VAL A 63 10.08 2.73 -32.97
CA VAL A 63 10.76 4.00 -32.71
C VAL A 63 9.90 4.96 -31.89
N PRO A 64 8.65 5.29 -32.28
CA PRO A 64 7.82 6.20 -31.49
C PRO A 64 7.39 5.61 -30.13
N SER A 65 7.16 4.29 -30.04
CA SER A 65 6.85 3.65 -28.74
C SER A 65 8.02 3.80 -27.77
N PHE A 66 9.25 3.63 -28.24
CA PHE A 66 10.45 3.80 -27.40
C PHE A 66 10.58 5.23 -26.87
N VAL A 67 10.35 6.24 -27.71
CA VAL A 67 10.36 7.65 -27.29
C VAL A 67 9.30 7.92 -26.23
N VAL A 68 8.08 7.42 -26.42
CA VAL A 68 6.98 7.58 -25.44
C VAL A 68 7.31 6.92 -24.12
N ILE A 69 7.94 5.74 -24.11
CA ILE A 69 8.38 5.06 -22.87
C ILE A 69 9.36 5.94 -22.10
N LEU A 70 10.35 6.55 -22.77
CA LEU A 70 11.30 7.45 -22.11
C LEU A 70 10.61 8.70 -21.53
N VAL A 71 9.66 9.28 -22.27
CA VAL A 71 8.88 10.42 -21.78
C VAL A 71 8.06 10.01 -20.55
N ILE A 72 7.34 8.90 -20.60
CA ILE A 72 6.53 8.43 -19.46
C ILE A 72 7.44 8.10 -18.27
N ALA A 73 8.61 7.49 -18.48
CA ALA A 73 9.57 7.21 -17.43
C ALA A 73 9.99 8.48 -16.68
N PHE A 74 10.28 9.57 -17.42
CA PHE A 74 10.56 10.87 -16.82
C PHE A 74 9.37 11.42 -16.02
N PHE A 75 8.15 11.32 -16.55
CA PHE A 75 6.94 11.75 -15.82
C PHE A 75 6.71 10.94 -14.54
N VAL A 76 7.02 9.64 -14.54
CA VAL A 76 6.89 8.76 -13.37
C VAL A 76 7.86 9.19 -12.28
N GLU A 77 9.11 9.48 -12.63
CA GLU A 77 10.13 9.98 -11.68
C GLU A 77 9.67 11.27 -11.01
N VAL A 78 9.23 12.25 -11.81
CA VAL A 78 8.67 13.51 -11.29
C VAL A 78 7.46 13.27 -10.37
N THR A 79 6.56 12.36 -10.76
CA THR A 79 5.37 12.03 -9.96
C THR A 79 5.74 11.38 -8.62
N VAL A 80 6.71 10.46 -8.62
CA VAL A 80 7.19 9.80 -7.39
C VAL A 80 7.88 10.80 -6.48
N ASP A 81 8.68 11.72 -7.01
CA ASP A 81 9.31 12.78 -6.23
C ASP A 81 8.28 13.70 -5.56
N PHE A 82 7.27 14.13 -6.31
CA PHE A 82 6.15 14.88 -5.74
C PHE A 82 5.46 14.06 -4.64
N LEU A 83 5.19 12.79 -4.91
CA LEU A 83 4.52 11.92 -3.97
C LEU A 83 5.27 11.81 -2.65
N LEU A 84 6.57 11.55 -2.71
CA LEU A 84 7.43 11.41 -1.52
C LEU A 84 7.54 12.72 -0.77
N LYS A 85 7.68 13.84 -1.49
CA LYS A 85 7.73 15.17 -0.88
C LYS A 85 6.46 15.46 -0.08
N TYR A 86 5.29 15.30 -0.67
CA TYR A 86 4.04 15.54 0.05
C TYR A 86 3.76 14.48 1.13
N THR A 87 4.21 13.23 0.96
CA THR A 87 4.05 12.20 1.99
C THR A 87 4.88 12.52 3.24
N HIS A 88 6.03 13.18 3.05
CA HIS A 88 6.89 13.59 4.16
C HIS A 88 6.40 14.85 4.87
N PHE A 89 5.78 15.79 4.14
CA PHE A 89 5.34 17.09 4.67
C PHE A 89 3.84 17.19 5.00
N GLY A 90 3.00 16.29 4.46
CA GLY A 90 1.56 16.31 4.64
C GLY A 90 1.09 15.40 5.78
N GLU A 91 -0.03 15.75 6.41
CA GLU A 91 -0.62 14.96 7.51
C GLU A 91 -1.50 13.80 7.01
N SER A 92 -1.57 13.64 5.69
CA SER A 92 -2.46 12.70 5.01
C SER A 92 -1.86 11.29 4.91
N HIS A 93 -2.42 10.32 5.65
CA HIS A 93 -1.99 8.92 5.59
C HIS A 93 -2.52 8.10 4.40
N THR A 94 -3.31 8.71 3.51
CA THR A 94 -3.89 8.03 2.34
C THR A 94 -3.53 8.74 1.05
N TYR A 95 -3.37 7.97 -0.03
CA TYR A 95 -3.06 8.51 -1.36
C TYR A 95 -4.13 9.51 -1.85
N ALA A 96 -5.39 9.29 -1.50
CA ALA A 96 -6.49 10.22 -1.81
C ALA A 96 -6.48 11.50 -0.97
N GLY A 97 -6.08 11.43 0.30
CA GLY A 97 -5.85 12.61 1.13
C GLY A 97 -4.66 13.43 0.62
N LEU A 98 -3.57 12.76 0.25
CA LEU A 98 -2.37 13.38 -0.30
C LEU A 98 -2.64 14.13 -1.61
N MET A 99 -3.44 13.52 -2.50
CA MET A 99 -3.86 14.15 -3.75
C MET A 99 -4.86 15.29 -3.51
N ASN A 100 -5.69 15.21 -2.47
CA ASN A 100 -6.56 16.31 -2.04
C ASN A 100 -5.76 17.50 -1.52
N GLU A 101 -4.68 17.25 -0.80
CA GLU A 101 -3.80 18.29 -0.24
C GLU A 101 -2.95 18.94 -1.34
N SER A 102 -2.50 18.17 -2.32
CA SER A 102 -1.65 18.65 -3.41
C SER A 102 -2.42 19.37 -4.53
N PHE A 103 -3.59 18.84 -4.93
CA PHE A 103 -4.36 19.30 -6.09
C PHE A 103 -5.81 19.68 -5.76
N GLY A 104 -6.17 19.71 -4.47
CA GLY A 104 -7.54 19.93 -4.03
C GLY A 104 -8.46 18.73 -4.31
N LYS A 105 -9.75 18.96 -4.09
CA LYS A 105 -10.79 17.92 -4.22
C LYS A 105 -10.83 17.28 -5.61
N PHE A 106 -10.48 18.04 -6.65
CA PHE A 106 -10.39 17.53 -8.02
C PHE A 106 -9.29 16.50 -8.21
N GLY A 107 -8.13 16.68 -7.56
CA GLY A 107 -7.05 15.69 -7.60
C GLY A 107 -7.46 14.37 -6.94
N SER A 108 -8.09 14.45 -5.76
CA SER A 108 -8.59 13.27 -5.05
C SER A 108 -9.65 12.51 -5.85
N VAL A 109 -10.58 13.22 -6.50
CA VAL A 109 -11.57 12.62 -7.40
C VAL A 109 -10.90 12.03 -8.64
N GLY A 110 -9.98 12.75 -9.27
CA GLY A 110 -9.22 12.26 -10.43
C GLY A 110 -8.51 10.95 -10.14
N LEU A 111 -7.87 10.85 -8.96
CA LEU A 111 -7.25 9.61 -8.50
C LEU A 111 -8.25 8.46 -8.37
N GLN A 112 -9.42 8.71 -7.78
CA GLN A 112 -10.47 7.69 -7.65
C GLN A 112 -10.94 7.19 -9.02
N LEU A 113 -11.08 8.10 -10.00
CA LEU A 113 -11.38 7.71 -11.38
C LEU A 113 -10.27 6.86 -12.00
N SER A 114 -8.99 7.18 -11.74
CA SER A 114 -7.87 6.39 -12.25
C SER A 114 -7.87 4.95 -11.69
N ASN A 115 -8.11 4.80 -10.38
CA ASN A 115 -8.22 3.48 -9.76
C ASN A 115 -9.44 2.70 -10.27
N LEU A 116 -10.57 3.38 -10.50
CA LEU A 116 -11.75 2.77 -11.10
C LEU A 116 -11.47 2.32 -12.54
N GLY A 117 -10.80 3.14 -13.34
CA GLY A 117 -10.39 2.80 -14.70
C GLY A 117 -9.45 1.59 -14.73
N ALA A 118 -8.47 1.54 -13.82
CA ALA A 118 -7.60 0.37 -13.66
C ALA A 118 -8.40 -0.89 -13.31
N LEU A 119 -9.36 -0.79 -12.38
CA LEU A 119 -10.24 -1.91 -12.02
C LEU A 119 -11.07 -2.40 -13.22
N ILE A 120 -11.65 -1.48 -14.00
CA ILE A 120 -12.39 -1.82 -15.22
C ILE A 120 -11.50 -2.57 -16.21
N ILE A 121 -10.27 -2.10 -16.44
CA ILE A 121 -9.30 -2.77 -17.32
C ILE A 121 -8.99 -4.17 -16.79
N TYR A 122 -8.78 -4.33 -15.47
CA TYR A 122 -8.57 -5.64 -14.86
C TYR A 122 -9.75 -6.60 -15.08
N LEU A 123 -10.98 -6.13 -14.91
CA LEU A 123 -12.18 -6.94 -15.14
C LEU A 123 -12.31 -7.34 -16.61
N ILE A 124 -11.99 -6.46 -17.56
CA ILE A 124 -11.97 -6.76 -18.99
C ILE A 124 -10.91 -7.81 -19.31
N ILE A 125 -9.70 -7.68 -18.74
CA ILE A 125 -8.62 -8.65 -18.93
C ILE A 125 -9.06 -10.01 -18.42
N ILE A 126 -9.56 -10.10 -17.19
CA ILE A 126 -10.03 -11.36 -16.58
C ILE A 126 -11.14 -11.98 -17.43
N GLY A 127 -12.16 -11.20 -17.81
CA GLY A 127 -13.26 -11.67 -18.66
C GLY A 127 -12.85 -12.00 -20.10
N LYS A 128 -11.65 -11.65 -20.55
CA LYS A 128 -11.08 -12.07 -21.84
C LYS A 128 -10.26 -13.36 -21.72
N PHE A 129 -9.79 -13.68 -20.52
CA PHE A 129 -8.96 -14.85 -20.24
C PHE A 129 -9.77 -16.04 -19.69
N PHE A 130 -10.87 -15.76 -18.98
CA PHE A 130 -11.90 -16.73 -18.58
C PHE A 130 -13.04 -16.76 -19.60
#